data_AF-A0A7W2D333-F1
#
_entry.id   AF-A0A7W2D333-F1
#
_cell.length_a   1.000
_cell.length_b   1.000
_cell.length_c   1.000
_cell.angle_alpha   90.00
_cell.angle_beta   90.00
_cell.angle_gamma   90.00
#
_symmetry.space_group_name_H-M   'P 1'
#
loop_
_entity.id
_entity.type
_entity.pdbx_description
1 polymer ?
#
loop_
_entity_poly.entity_id
_entity_poly.type
_entity_poly.pdbx_seq_one_letter_code
_entity_poly.pdbx_strand_id
1 'polypeptide(L)'
;MSRRLPLGEGETTRTACARGLLRTGVVEKTGEVLSAAVLAEQVGWAAGLVSGMANSVLAAHWNTTDVAMLASGVDAQGRALPSNAWMALRRLGWSVAPPAGVTVNDRIVRMVQEQAGRTLRSVKWRADVTAGIVATWPADPAKRTPQEWDAVREAIPDGRHLPSSVILSRTRQVAAFTRKHGRLPVDVFELEAAPHGARMLLLSACDGQQASIARGDDPGRVLLRLQLPTRPDPRSYRDWAWVGCPITLPPTIPPGAVLHLPTLRIHRGRVRADLAYTHTVPQARRSGHTVALGVDWGLNTLLSAGAVRLHDDRKITLLGAGGMFRAAGVLAKQHRLRRESEYLHAKTGHYERLIASNDTHPLTGKHHV
;
A
#
# COMPACT_ATOMS: atom_id res chain seq x y z
N MET A 1 -6.42 -16.71 18.32
CA MET A 1 -7.69 -17.39 18.05
C MET A 1 -8.36 -16.72 16.86
N SER A 2 -8.63 -17.47 15.79
CA SER A 2 -9.41 -16.98 14.65
C SER A 2 -10.84 -16.76 15.13
N ARG A 3 -11.25 -15.49 15.32
CA ARG A 3 -12.65 -15.14 15.58
C ARG A 3 -13.42 -15.32 14.27
N ARG A 4 -13.74 -16.57 13.90
CA ARG A 4 -14.64 -16.84 12.78
C ARG A 4 -16.04 -16.37 13.18
N LEU A 5 -16.68 -15.64 12.27
CA LEU A 5 -18.08 -15.28 12.44
C LEU A 5 -18.94 -16.54 12.30
N PRO A 6 -19.96 -16.72 13.15
CA PRO A 6 -21.01 -17.69 12.87
C PRO A 6 -21.72 -17.24 11.59
N LEU A 7 -21.92 -18.16 10.65
CA LEU A 7 -22.62 -17.92 9.40
C LEU A 7 -23.92 -18.70 9.41
N GLY A 8 -25.02 -18.03 9.09
CA GLY A 8 -26.30 -18.67 8.77
C GLY A 8 -26.32 -19.29 7.37
N GLU A 9 -27.37 -20.04 7.08
CA GLU A 9 -27.60 -20.59 5.74
C GLU A 9 -27.76 -19.46 4.71
N GLY A 10 -27.01 -19.53 3.61
CA GLY A 10 -27.03 -18.50 2.57
C GLY A 10 -26.30 -17.21 2.93
N GLU A 11 -25.51 -17.19 4.01
CA GLU A 11 -24.62 -16.08 4.35
C GLU A 11 -23.18 -16.33 3.91
N THR A 12 -22.44 -15.24 3.70
CA THR A 12 -20.98 -15.26 3.50
C THR A 12 -20.33 -14.13 4.30
N THR A 13 -19.01 -14.19 4.46
CA THR A 13 -18.26 -13.11 5.12
C THR A 13 -17.84 -12.05 4.11
N ARG A 14 -18.00 -10.78 4.47
CA ARG A 14 -17.38 -9.67 3.76
C ARG A 14 -16.44 -8.92 4.69
N THR A 15 -15.26 -8.58 4.18
CA THR A 15 -14.34 -7.68 4.87
C THR A 15 -14.44 -6.28 4.27
N ALA A 16 -14.57 -5.29 5.13
CA ALA A 16 -14.61 -3.88 4.77
C ALA A 16 -13.66 -3.09 5.68
N CYS A 17 -13.44 -1.82 5.36
CA CYS A 17 -12.60 -0.93 6.15
C CYS A 17 -13.37 0.36 6.46
N ALA A 18 -13.31 0.79 7.71
CA ALA A 18 -13.77 2.10 8.13
C ALA A 18 -12.61 2.92 8.68
N ARG A 19 -12.75 4.24 8.69
CA ARG A 19 -11.75 5.14 9.26
C ARG A 19 -12.18 5.57 10.65
N GLY A 20 -11.39 5.19 11.64
CA GLY A 20 -11.44 5.73 12.99
C GLY A 20 -10.45 6.88 13.19
N LEU A 21 -10.68 7.64 14.25
CA LEU A 21 -9.81 8.72 14.69
C LEU A 21 -9.51 8.53 16.17
N LEU A 22 -8.23 8.48 16.52
CA LEU A 22 -7.80 8.46 17.92
C LEU A 22 -7.65 9.92 18.37
N ARG A 23 -8.51 10.33 19.30
CA ARG A 23 -8.57 11.72 19.79
C ARG A 23 -7.86 11.93 21.12
N THR A 24 -7.60 10.85 21.84
CA THR A 24 -6.98 10.85 23.17
C THR A 24 -6.45 9.43 23.44
N GLY A 25 -5.59 9.30 24.45
CA GLY A 25 -5.15 8.03 25.00
C GLY A 25 -5.06 8.11 26.51
N VAL A 26 -5.04 6.96 27.19
CA VAL A 26 -4.79 6.88 28.63
C VAL A 26 -3.65 5.92 28.86
N VAL A 27 -2.58 6.37 29.52
CA VAL A 27 -1.47 5.49 29.92
C VAL A 27 -1.99 4.55 30.99
N GLU A 28 -2.03 3.25 30.70
CA GLU A 28 -2.73 2.27 31.55
C GLU A 28 -2.14 2.16 32.96
N LYS A 29 -0.81 2.34 33.08
CA LYS A 29 -0.11 2.21 34.36
C LYS A 29 -0.36 3.39 35.30
N THR A 30 -0.50 4.61 34.75
CA THR A 30 -0.56 5.84 35.54
C THR A 30 -1.94 6.50 35.53
N GLY A 31 -2.81 6.13 34.60
CA GLY A 31 -4.07 6.82 34.34
C GLY A 31 -3.91 8.17 33.66
N GLU A 32 -2.68 8.56 33.28
CA GLU A 32 -2.41 9.83 32.62
C GLU A 32 -3.12 9.93 31.27
N VAL A 33 -3.86 11.01 31.06
CA VAL A 33 -4.57 11.28 29.81
C VAL A 33 -3.64 11.97 28.82
N LEU A 34 -3.38 11.32 27.69
CA LEU A 34 -2.62 11.87 26.58
C LEU A 34 -3.52 12.71 25.68
N SER A 35 -3.13 13.96 25.46
CA SER A 35 -3.78 14.81 24.46
C SER A 35 -3.64 14.22 23.05
N ALA A 36 -4.49 14.64 22.12
CA ALA A 36 -4.41 14.23 20.71
C ALA A 36 -3.03 14.47 20.09
N ALA A 37 -2.37 15.57 20.47
CA ALA A 37 -1.06 15.96 19.97
C ALA A 37 0.05 15.04 20.50
N VAL A 38 0.06 14.78 21.81
CA VAL A 38 1.03 13.87 22.44
C VAL A 38 0.87 12.45 21.91
N LEU A 39 -0.37 11.98 21.74
CA LEU A 39 -0.63 10.67 21.14
C LEU A 39 -0.14 10.61 19.68
N ALA A 40 -0.36 11.67 18.89
CA ALA A 40 0.14 11.74 17.51
C ALA A 40 1.67 11.75 17.44
N GLU A 41 2.33 12.38 18.41
CA GLU A 41 3.78 12.38 18.53
C GLU A 41 4.31 10.98 18.85
N GLN A 42 3.79 10.31 19.88
CA GLN A 42 4.22 8.95 20.24
C GLN A 42 3.98 7.92 19.12
N VAL A 43 2.82 7.97 18.47
CA VAL A 43 2.54 7.15 17.29
C VAL A 43 3.48 7.52 16.13
N GLY A 44 3.80 8.80 15.97
CA GLY A 44 4.71 9.32 14.97
C GLY A 44 6.15 8.84 15.14
N TRP A 45 6.63 8.73 16.38
CA TRP A 45 7.92 8.13 16.73
C TRP A 45 7.96 6.66 16.35
N ALA A 46 6.98 5.87 16.79
CA ALA A 46 6.89 4.44 16.44
C ALA A 46 6.81 4.22 14.92
N ALA A 47 5.98 5.01 14.22
CA ALA A 47 5.82 4.91 12.77
C ALA A 47 7.07 5.35 12.02
N GLY A 48 7.81 6.34 12.55
CA GLY A 48 9.11 6.75 12.04
C GLY A 48 10.15 5.66 12.17
N LEU A 49 10.21 5.00 13.33
CA LEU A 49 11.12 3.89 13.60
C LEU A 49 10.83 2.69 12.68
N VAL A 50 9.56 2.30 12.53
CA VAL A 50 9.15 1.23 11.61
C VAL A 50 9.49 1.57 10.16
N SER A 51 9.17 2.78 9.71
CA SER A 51 9.46 3.24 8.34
C SER A 51 10.97 3.26 8.06
N GLY A 52 11.78 3.79 8.99
CA GLY A 52 13.23 3.84 8.86
C GLY A 52 13.85 2.45 8.74
N MET A 53 13.50 1.53 9.64
CA MET A 53 13.98 0.14 9.55
C MET A 53 13.47 -0.57 8.28
N ALA A 54 12.23 -0.31 7.84
CA ALA A 54 11.70 -0.88 6.61
C ALA A 54 12.45 -0.37 5.38
N ASN A 55 12.87 0.89 5.36
CA ASN A 55 13.69 1.44 4.28
C ASN A 55 15.04 0.73 4.16
N SER A 56 15.68 0.38 5.29
CA SER A 56 16.93 -0.38 5.28
C SER A 56 16.75 -1.77 4.66
N VAL A 57 15.67 -2.48 5.02
CA VAL A 57 15.33 -3.79 4.43
C VAL A 57 15.02 -3.66 2.94
N LEU A 58 14.25 -2.64 2.56
CA LEU A 58 13.91 -2.39 1.16
C LEU A 58 15.16 -2.08 0.35
N ALA A 59 16.05 -1.20 0.82
CA ALA A 59 17.29 -0.87 0.13
C ALA A 59 18.21 -2.10 -0.02
N ALA A 60 18.33 -2.94 1.01
CA ALA A 60 19.16 -4.14 0.96
C ALA A 60 18.65 -5.19 -0.05
N HIS A 61 17.32 -5.33 -0.18
CA HIS A 61 16.69 -6.38 -0.98
C HIS A 61 16.02 -5.85 -2.27
N TRP A 62 16.31 -4.61 -2.66
CA TRP A 62 15.84 -4.01 -3.92
C TRP A 62 16.72 -4.47 -5.09
N ASN A 63 16.67 -5.76 -5.41
CA ASN A 63 17.42 -6.34 -6.51
C ASN A 63 16.67 -7.53 -7.13
N THR A 64 17.08 -7.90 -8.35
CA THR A 64 16.45 -8.98 -9.13
C THR A 64 16.48 -10.32 -8.41
N THR A 65 17.59 -10.69 -7.78
CA THR A 65 17.78 -11.98 -7.12
C THR A 65 16.81 -12.16 -5.94
N ASP A 66 16.76 -11.18 -5.05
CA ASP A 66 15.96 -11.26 -3.83
C ASP A 66 14.46 -11.21 -4.12
N VAL A 67 14.05 -10.34 -5.06
CA VAL A 67 12.64 -10.30 -5.48
C VAL A 67 12.22 -11.58 -6.20
N ALA A 68 13.09 -12.17 -7.03
CA ALA A 68 12.80 -13.46 -7.66
C ALA A 68 12.69 -14.58 -6.61
N MET A 69 13.58 -14.61 -5.62
CA MET A 69 13.52 -15.57 -4.50
C MET A 69 12.21 -15.44 -3.73
N LEU A 70 11.82 -14.22 -3.33
CA LEU A 70 10.57 -13.98 -2.62
C LEU A 70 9.33 -14.31 -3.46
N ALA A 71 9.37 -14.05 -4.76
CA ALA A 71 8.29 -14.32 -5.70
C ALA A 71 8.15 -15.81 -6.07
N SER A 72 9.23 -16.60 -5.97
CA SER A 72 9.19 -18.05 -6.21
C SER A 72 8.22 -18.78 -5.28
N GLY A 73 7.94 -18.17 -4.12
CA GLY A 73 7.05 -18.75 -3.12
C GLY A 73 7.67 -19.92 -2.37
N VAL A 74 8.96 -20.21 -2.53
CA VAL A 74 9.71 -21.23 -1.78
C VAL A 74 11.03 -20.67 -1.24
N ASP A 75 11.57 -21.29 -0.19
CA ASP A 75 12.94 -21.02 0.27
C ASP A 75 14.00 -21.86 -0.46
N ALA A 76 15.28 -21.67 -0.12
CA ALA A 76 16.39 -22.41 -0.72
C ALA A 76 16.33 -23.94 -0.49
N GLN A 77 15.47 -24.41 0.43
CA GLN A 77 15.23 -25.83 0.68
C GLN A 77 13.92 -26.32 0.03
N GLY A 78 13.28 -25.50 -0.83
CA GLY A 78 12.04 -25.85 -1.52
C GLY A 78 10.79 -25.77 -0.65
N ARG A 79 10.87 -25.23 0.57
CA ARG A 79 9.69 -25.14 1.46
C ARG A 79 8.88 -23.90 1.12
N ALA A 80 7.57 -24.07 1.01
CA ALA A 80 6.65 -22.96 0.71
C ALA A 80 6.82 -21.78 1.68
N LEU A 81 6.86 -20.56 1.16
CA LEU A 81 6.90 -19.34 1.96
C LEU A 81 5.53 -19.06 2.58
N PRO A 82 5.46 -18.64 3.86
CA PRO A 82 4.20 -18.28 4.48
C PRO A 82 3.50 -17.10 3.78
N SER A 83 2.17 -17.06 3.87
CA SER A 83 1.37 -15.95 3.33
C SER A 83 1.65 -14.61 4.03
N ASN A 84 1.92 -14.62 5.34
CA ASN A 84 2.37 -13.43 6.06
C ASN A 84 3.78 -13.03 5.61
N ALA A 85 3.94 -11.79 5.17
CA ALA A 85 5.20 -11.32 4.60
C ALA A 85 6.33 -11.33 5.64
N TRP A 86 6.05 -10.98 6.91
CA TRP A 86 7.05 -11.00 7.96
C TRP A 86 7.62 -12.40 8.22
N MET A 87 6.78 -13.43 8.13
CA MET A 87 7.22 -14.81 8.31
C MET A 87 8.03 -15.30 7.10
N ALA A 88 7.64 -14.87 5.90
CA ALA A 88 8.41 -15.18 4.69
C ALA A 88 9.81 -14.58 4.74
N LEU A 89 9.94 -13.30 5.16
CA LEU A 89 11.27 -12.69 5.30
C LEU A 89 12.13 -13.44 6.32
N ARG A 90 11.56 -13.88 7.45
CA ARG A 90 12.29 -14.72 8.42
C ARG A 90 12.69 -16.06 7.84
N ARG A 91 11.82 -16.71 7.06
CA ARG A 91 12.13 -18.00 6.40
C ARG A 91 13.27 -17.86 5.38
N LEU A 92 13.37 -16.70 4.72
CA LEU A 92 14.47 -16.36 3.82
C LEU A 92 15.73 -15.89 4.56
N GLY A 93 15.71 -15.81 5.90
CA GLY A 93 16.85 -15.34 6.68
C GLY A 93 17.10 -13.82 6.60
N TRP A 94 16.15 -13.04 6.09
CA TRP A 94 16.29 -11.59 5.97
C TRP A 94 16.07 -10.90 7.32
N SER A 95 17.19 -10.64 7.99
CA SER A 95 17.23 -10.05 9.32
C SER A 95 16.93 -8.55 9.31
N VAL A 96 16.34 -8.06 10.40
CA VAL A 96 16.12 -6.63 10.66
C VAL A 96 16.79 -6.29 11.97
N ALA A 97 17.68 -5.31 11.95
CA ALA A 97 18.31 -4.77 13.15
C ALA A 97 17.76 -3.38 13.47
N PRO A 98 17.43 -3.08 14.73
CA PRO A 98 17.14 -1.71 15.13
C PRO A 98 18.39 -0.82 15.02
N PRO A 99 18.21 0.51 14.91
CA PRO A 99 19.33 1.44 14.98
C PRO A 99 20.14 1.27 16.27
N ALA A 100 21.43 1.62 16.22
CA ALA A 100 22.31 1.53 17.38
C ALA A 100 21.74 2.27 18.59
N GLY A 101 21.74 1.63 19.76
CA GLY A 101 21.20 2.19 21.01
C GLY A 101 19.67 2.21 21.11
N VAL A 102 18.95 1.73 20.09
CA VAL A 102 17.48 1.64 20.10
C VAL A 102 17.02 0.23 20.43
N THR A 103 16.15 0.11 21.44
CA THR A 103 15.52 -1.13 21.88
C THR A 103 14.08 -1.19 21.40
N VAL A 104 13.78 -2.19 20.58
CA VAL A 104 12.43 -2.48 20.08
C VAL A 104 12.00 -3.88 20.50
N ASN A 105 10.70 -4.10 20.62
CA ASN A 105 10.17 -5.45 20.77
C ASN A 105 10.05 -6.16 19.41
N ASP A 106 9.93 -7.50 19.43
CA ASP A 106 9.80 -8.31 18.23
C ASP A 106 8.60 -7.91 17.36
N ARG A 107 7.53 -7.36 17.94
CA ARG A 107 6.32 -6.97 17.20
C ARG A 107 6.52 -5.69 16.38
N ILE A 108 7.37 -4.77 16.83
CA ILE A 108 7.87 -3.67 16.00
C ILE A 108 8.63 -4.24 14.79
N VAL A 109 9.52 -5.21 15.02
CA VAL A 109 10.26 -5.88 13.94
C VAL A 109 9.33 -6.60 12.96
N ARG A 110 8.27 -7.27 13.44
CA ARG A 110 7.25 -7.87 12.57
C ARG A 110 6.56 -6.83 11.69
N MET A 111 6.22 -5.65 12.21
CA MET A 111 5.63 -4.58 11.38
C MET A 111 6.59 -4.11 10.28
N VAL A 112 7.88 -3.98 10.60
CA VAL A 112 8.93 -3.67 9.61
C VAL A 112 8.96 -4.71 8.50
N GLN A 113 9.09 -5.99 8.88
CA GLN A 113 9.19 -7.09 7.94
C GLN A 113 7.91 -7.27 7.10
N GLU A 114 6.74 -7.08 7.71
CA GLU A 114 5.47 -7.15 7.00
C GLU A 114 5.36 -6.02 5.96
N GLN A 115 5.75 -4.81 6.32
CA GLN A 115 5.72 -3.66 5.43
C GLN A 115 6.71 -3.78 4.26
N ALA A 116 7.96 -4.16 4.55
CA ALA A 116 8.99 -4.35 3.54
C ALA A 116 8.63 -5.54 2.61
N GLY A 117 8.27 -6.68 3.19
CA GLY A 117 7.96 -7.89 2.42
C GLY A 117 6.73 -7.75 1.52
N ARG A 118 5.67 -7.06 1.96
CA ARG A 118 4.52 -6.74 1.09
C ARG A 118 4.92 -5.85 -0.07
N THR A 119 5.74 -4.84 0.20
CA THR A 119 6.26 -3.93 -0.83
C THR A 119 7.09 -4.71 -1.85
N LEU A 120 8.05 -5.54 -1.44
CA LEU A 120 8.88 -6.35 -2.33
C LEU A 120 8.07 -7.35 -3.16
N ARG A 121 7.08 -8.03 -2.55
CA ARG A 121 6.17 -8.93 -3.30
C ARG A 121 5.42 -8.20 -4.42
N SER A 122 5.03 -6.95 -4.20
CA SER A 122 4.31 -6.17 -5.22
C SER A 122 5.16 -5.79 -6.44
N VAL A 123 6.49 -5.96 -6.35
CA VAL A 123 7.43 -5.49 -7.37
C VAL A 123 7.59 -6.50 -8.49
N LYS A 124 7.44 -7.80 -8.23
CA LYS A 124 7.64 -8.86 -9.23
C LYS A 124 6.87 -8.59 -10.52
N TRP A 125 5.61 -8.20 -10.41
CA TRP A 125 4.80 -7.86 -11.57
C TRP A 125 5.38 -6.68 -12.38
N ARG A 126 5.89 -5.64 -11.71
CA ARG A 126 6.57 -4.53 -12.40
C ARG A 126 7.90 -4.95 -13.02
N ALA A 127 8.63 -5.86 -12.37
CA ALA A 127 9.86 -6.44 -12.91
C ALA A 127 9.57 -7.21 -14.20
N ASP A 128 8.54 -8.05 -14.21
CA ASP A 128 8.15 -8.85 -15.37
C ASP A 128 7.69 -8.00 -16.55
N VAL A 129 6.85 -6.98 -16.29
CA VAL A 129 6.43 -6.03 -17.32
C VAL A 129 7.63 -5.27 -17.90
N THR A 130 8.58 -4.87 -17.06
CA THR A 130 9.79 -4.16 -17.51
C THR A 130 10.70 -5.07 -18.33
N ALA A 131 10.93 -6.30 -17.86
CA ALA A 131 11.75 -7.30 -18.55
C ALA A 131 11.18 -7.62 -19.94
N GLY A 132 9.86 -7.88 -20.05
CA GLY A 132 9.22 -8.14 -21.33
C GLY A 132 9.32 -6.97 -22.31
N ILE A 133 9.21 -5.72 -21.82
CA ILE A 133 9.38 -4.51 -22.65
C ILE A 133 10.81 -4.32 -23.11
N VAL A 134 11.80 -4.53 -22.24
CA VAL A 134 13.22 -4.40 -22.58
C VAL A 134 13.62 -5.48 -23.58
N ALA A 135 13.15 -6.72 -23.40
CA ALA A 135 13.40 -7.83 -24.33
C ALA A 135 12.76 -7.63 -25.71
N THR A 136 11.70 -6.82 -25.81
CA THR A 136 10.95 -6.53 -27.04
C THR A 136 10.94 -5.04 -27.35
N TRP A 137 12.09 -4.39 -27.15
CA TRP A 137 12.22 -2.96 -27.34
C TRP A 137 11.92 -2.58 -28.80
N PRO A 138 10.94 -1.69 -29.05
CA PRO A 138 10.50 -1.38 -30.40
C PRO A 138 11.49 -0.45 -31.12
N ALA A 139 11.40 -0.41 -32.45
CA ALA A 139 12.18 0.53 -33.25
C ALA A 139 11.84 2.00 -32.93
N ASP A 140 10.55 2.29 -32.73
CA ASP A 140 10.06 3.60 -32.28
C ASP A 140 9.29 3.44 -30.93
N PRO A 141 9.85 3.89 -29.79
CA PRO A 141 9.17 3.81 -28.50
C PRO A 141 7.85 4.60 -28.41
N ALA A 142 7.58 5.53 -29.34
CA ALA A 142 6.32 6.24 -29.44
C ALA A 142 5.25 5.47 -30.24
N LYS A 143 5.65 4.48 -31.05
CA LYS A 143 4.77 3.74 -31.96
C LYS A 143 5.20 2.27 -32.05
N ARG A 144 4.32 1.36 -31.64
CA ARG A 144 4.49 -0.07 -31.88
C ARG A 144 3.66 -0.50 -33.09
N THR A 145 4.29 -1.25 -33.97
CA THR A 145 3.63 -2.05 -35.02
C THR A 145 2.77 -3.16 -34.40
N PRO A 146 1.81 -3.75 -35.14
CA PRO A 146 1.04 -4.90 -34.65
C PRO A 146 1.93 -6.07 -34.19
N GLN A 147 3.00 -6.37 -34.92
CA GLN A 147 3.93 -7.45 -34.58
C GLN A 147 4.70 -7.15 -33.29
N GLU A 148 5.16 -5.92 -33.08
CA GLU A 148 5.80 -5.50 -31.83
C GLU A 148 4.82 -5.49 -30.65
N TRP A 149 3.52 -5.30 -30.91
CA TRP A 149 2.46 -5.42 -29.92
C TRP A 149 2.23 -6.87 -29.50
N ASP A 150 2.20 -7.80 -30.44
CA ASP A 150 2.06 -9.22 -30.15
C ASP A 150 3.31 -9.71 -29.39
N ALA A 151 4.51 -9.37 -29.86
CA ALA A 151 5.76 -9.75 -29.24
C ALA A 151 5.85 -9.33 -27.76
N VAL A 152 5.54 -8.07 -27.43
CA VAL A 152 5.59 -7.59 -26.04
C VAL A 152 4.54 -8.25 -25.15
N ARG A 153 3.38 -8.62 -25.70
CA ARG A 153 2.32 -9.31 -24.94
C ARG A 153 2.67 -10.76 -24.64
N GLU A 154 3.35 -11.43 -25.57
CA GLU A 154 3.86 -12.78 -25.33
C GLU A 154 5.03 -12.78 -24.33
N ALA A 155 5.88 -11.74 -24.35
CA ALA A 155 7.03 -11.63 -23.46
C ALA A 155 6.68 -11.30 -21.99
N ILE A 156 5.45 -10.86 -21.70
CA ILE A 156 5.01 -10.50 -20.35
C ILE A 156 4.06 -11.58 -19.83
N PRO A 157 4.26 -12.12 -18.61
CA PRO A 157 3.30 -13.00 -17.94
C PRO A 157 1.90 -12.36 -17.90
N ASP A 158 0.89 -13.09 -18.39
CA ASP A 158 -0.49 -12.61 -18.59
C ASP A 158 -0.63 -11.35 -19.46
N GLY A 159 0.36 -11.05 -20.31
CA GLY A 159 0.44 -9.84 -21.13
C GLY A 159 -0.70 -9.67 -22.14
N ARG A 160 -1.34 -10.78 -22.56
CA ARG A 160 -2.54 -10.76 -23.42
C ARG A 160 -3.72 -10.04 -22.78
N HIS A 161 -3.85 -10.13 -21.46
CA HIS A 161 -4.93 -9.48 -20.69
C HIS A 161 -4.53 -8.10 -20.16
N LEU A 162 -3.28 -7.70 -20.37
CA LEU A 162 -2.76 -6.45 -19.85
C LEU A 162 -3.32 -5.25 -20.66
N PRO A 163 -3.84 -4.20 -19.99
CA PRO A 163 -4.25 -2.99 -20.69
C PRO A 163 -3.06 -2.35 -21.43
N SER A 164 -3.26 -1.96 -22.68
CA SER A 164 -2.20 -1.33 -23.50
C SER A 164 -1.60 -0.09 -22.84
N SER A 165 -2.39 0.62 -22.03
CA SER A 165 -1.94 1.79 -21.27
C SER A 165 -0.82 1.47 -20.27
N VAL A 166 -0.79 0.27 -19.70
CA VAL A 166 0.30 -0.17 -18.80
C VAL A 166 1.59 -0.33 -19.59
N ILE A 167 1.54 -1.03 -20.73
CA ILE A 167 2.71 -1.24 -21.61
C ILE A 167 3.24 0.10 -22.15
N LEU A 168 2.35 0.99 -22.60
CA LEU A 168 2.73 2.32 -23.06
C LEU A 168 3.34 3.18 -21.95
N SER A 169 2.77 3.14 -20.75
CA SER A 169 3.30 3.88 -19.61
C SER A 169 4.70 3.42 -19.25
N ARG A 170 4.92 2.10 -19.19
CA ARG A 170 6.24 1.54 -18.89
C ARG A 170 7.25 1.78 -20.02
N THR A 171 6.83 1.64 -21.28
CA THR A 171 7.68 1.96 -22.45
C THR A 171 8.18 3.41 -22.39
N ARG A 172 7.32 4.37 -22.02
CA ARG A 172 7.73 5.78 -21.83
C ARG A 172 8.75 5.98 -20.71
N GLN A 173 8.63 5.23 -19.61
CA GLN A 173 9.59 5.30 -18.51
C GLN A 173 10.96 4.76 -18.95
N VAL A 174 10.98 3.61 -19.62
CA VAL A 174 12.21 3.05 -20.21
C VAL A 174 12.81 4.01 -21.23
N ALA A 175 12.01 4.61 -22.12
CA ALA A 175 12.50 5.59 -23.09
C ALA A 175 13.09 6.85 -22.42
N ALA A 176 12.50 7.31 -21.31
CA ALA A 176 13.04 8.41 -20.54
C ALA A 176 14.40 8.05 -19.90
N PHE A 177 14.55 6.83 -19.39
CA PHE A 177 15.82 6.30 -18.92
C PHE A 177 16.85 6.25 -20.05
N THR A 178 16.50 5.68 -21.21
CA THR A 178 17.40 5.57 -22.37
C THR A 178 17.90 6.91 -22.85
N ARG A 179 17.03 7.94 -22.89
CA ARG A 179 17.46 9.31 -23.24
C ARG A 179 18.45 9.91 -22.25
N LYS A 180 18.32 9.57 -20.96
CA LYS A 180 19.21 10.07 -19.90
C LYS A 180 20.55 9.33 -19.84
N HIS A 181 20.55 8.03 -20.11
CA HIS A 181 21.69 7.14 -19.87
C HIS A 181 22.33 6.56 -21.14
N GLY A 182 21.75 6.80 -22.32
CA GLY A 182 22.27 6.31 -23.60
C GLY A 182 22.10 4.80 -23.84
N ARG A 183 21.42 4.08 -22.95
CA ARG A 183 21.18 2.64 -23.02
C ARG A 183 19.87 2.25 -22.36
N LEU A 184 19.38 1.04 -22.65
CA LEU A 184 18.27 0.45 -21.92
C LEU A 184 18.65 0.16 -20.46
N PRO A 185 17.68 0.24 -19.52
CA PRO A 185 17.88 -0.26 -18.17
C PRO A 185 18.02 -1.78 -18.21
N VAL A 186 18.85 -2.33 -17.34
CA VAL A 186 19.03 -3.77 -17.18
C VAL A 186 17.75 -4.40 -16.63
N ASP A 187 17.12 -3.76 -15.64
CA ASP A 187 15.91 -4.25 -15.00
C ASP A 187 15.11 -3.09 -14.36
N VAL A 188 14.04 -3.45 -13.63
CA VAL A 188 13.21 -2.46 -12.91
C VAL A 188 13.95 -1.80 -11.75
N PHE A 189 14.97 -2.45 -11.19
CA PHE A 189 15.69 -1.97 -10.00
C PHE A 189 16.69 -0.88 -10.37
N GLU A 190 17.18 -0.91 -11.61
CA GLU A 190 17.91 0.21 -12.20
C GLU A 190 16.96 1.33 -12.69
N LEU A 191 15.79 0.96 -13.23
CA LEU A 191 14.82 1.91 -13.76
C LEU A 191 14.12 2.75 -12.67
N GLU A 192 13.83 2.14 -11.51
CA GLU A 192 13.10 2.74 -10.39
C GLU A 192 13.99 2.83 -9.15
N ALA A 193 13.93 3.97 -8.45
CA ALA A 193 14.49 4.06 -7.10
C ALA A 193 13.79 3.09 -6.15
N ALA A 194 14.53 2.61 -5.14
CA ALA A 194 13.96 1.77 -4.09
C ALA A 194 12.76 2.48 -3.43
N PRO A 195 11.63 1.78 -3.23
CA PRO A 195 10.45 2.36 -2.63
C PRO A 195 10.72 2.68 -1.17
N HIS A 196 10.00 3.68 -0.67
CA HIS A 196 10.06 4.06 0.74
C HIS A 196 8.93 3.37 1.50
N GLY A 197 9.26 2.84 2.67
CA GLY A 197 8.32 2.35 3.65
C GLY A 197 7.43 3.48 4.15
N ALA A 198 6.11 3.29 4.05
CA ALA A 198 5.14 4.23 4.60
C ALA A 198 5.33 4.44 6.13
N ARG A 199 5.10 5.67 6.60
CA ARG A 199 5.07 5.99 8.03
C ARG A 199 3.73 5.56 8.63
N MET A 200 3.62 4.26 8.93
CA MET A 200 2.42 3.64 9.49
C MET A 200 2.76 2.49 10.44
N LEU A 201 1.78 2.09 11.27
CA LEU A 201 1.88 0.92 12.15
C LEU A 201 0.86 -0.13 11.69
N LEU A 202 1.34 -1.23 11.11
CA LEU A 202 0.53 -2.37 10.67
C LEU A 202 0.23 -3.28 11.86
N LEU A 203 -0.66 -2.88 12.77
CA LEU A 203 -0.91 -3.63 14.01
C LEU A 203 -1.47 -5.05 13.76
N SER A 204 -1.99 -5.34 12.57
CA SER A 204 -2.40 -6.69 12.16
C SER A 204 -1.24 -7.68 12.00
N ALA A 205 0.01 -7.21 11.93
CA ALA A 205 1.22 -8.05 12.01
C ALA A 205 1.58 -8.46 13.46
N CYS A 206 0.84 -7.92 14.44
CA CYS A 206 1.11 -8.09 15.85
C CYS A 206 0.03 -8.94 16.54
N ASP A 207 0.28 -9.24 17.81
CA ASP A 207 -0.67 -9.90 18.70
C ASP A 207 -0.82 -9.13 20.02
N GLY A 208 -1.48 -9.75 21.00
CA GLY A 208 -1.79 -9.15 22.30
C GLY A 208 -0.59 -8.68 23.12
N GLN A 209 0.65 -9.03 22.73
CA GLN A 209 1.86 -8.48 23.36
C GLN A 209 2.15 -7.04 22.94
N GLN A 210 1.57 -6.57 21.84
CA GLN A 210 1.79 -5.21 21.30
C GLN A 210 0.50 -4.42 21.16
N ALA A 211 -0.61 -5.07 20.76
CA ALA A 211 -1.89 -4.39 20.61
C ALA A 211 -3.08 -5.35 20.78
N SER A 212 -4.18 -4.84 21.30
CA SER A 212 -5.47 -5.52 21.36
C SER A 212 -6.61 -4.54 21.06
N ILE A 213 -7.71 -5.05 20.52
CA ILE A 213 -8.92 -4.26 20.27
C ILE A 213 -10.14 -5.00 20.84
N ALA A 214 -10.96 -4.27 21.58
CA ALA A 214 -12.18 -4.78 22.18
C ALA A 214 -13.31 -3.75 22.04
N ARG A 215 -14.54 -4.22 21.85
CA ARG A 215 -15.73 -3.38 22.00
C ARG A 215 -15.95 -3.09 23.48
N GLY A 216 -16.42 -1.90 23.79
CA GLY A 216 -16.98 -1.59 25.10
C GLY A 216 -18.43 -2.06 25.19
N ASP A 217 -19.10 -1.71 26.29
CA ASP A 217 -20.52 -2.03 26.50
C ASP A 217 -21.41 -1.34 25.45
N ASP A 218 -21.04 -0.13 25.04
CA ASP A 218 -21.61 0.56 23.89
C ASP A 218 -21.03 -0.04 22.59
N PRO A 219 -21.85 -0.66 21.71
CA PRO A 219 -21.37 -1.26 20.47
C PRO A 219 -20.75 -0.24 19.49
N GLY A 220 -21.07 1.06 19.65
CA GLY A 220 -20.47 2.16 18.91
C GLY A 220 -19.08 2.58 19.41
N ARG A 221 -18.58 1.98 20.50
CA ARG A 221 -17.28 2.30 21.10
C ARG A 221 -16.37 1.09 21.16
N VAL A 222 -15.11 1.33 20.86
CA VAL A 222 -14.05 0.33 21.02
C VAL A 222 -12.87 0.93 21.74
N LEU A 223 -12.15 0.08 22.47
CA LEU A 223 -10.89 0.40 23.08
C LEU A 223 -9.78 -0.31 22.31
N LEU A 224 -8.91 0.47 21.67
CA LEU A 224 -7.63 -0.02 21.15
C LEU A 224 -6.58 0.15 22.24
N ARG A 225 -6.01 -0.95 22.72
CA ARG A 225 -4.85 -0.93 23.61
C ARG A 225 -3.60 -1.20 22.79
N LEU A 226 -2.54 -0.41 22.95
CA LEU A 226 -1.28 -0.65 22.26
C LEU A 226 -0.08 -0.14 23.05
N GLN A 227 1.09 -0.76 22.85
CA GLN A 227 2.34 -0.23 23.37
C GLN A 227 2.87 0.88 22.46
N LEU A 228 3.17 2.04 23.05
CA LEU A 228 3.81 3.16 22.38
C LEU A 228 5.10 3.56 23.08
N PRO A 229 6.09 4.08 22.33
CA PRO A 229 7.30 4.59 22.92
C PRO A 229 7.02 5.90 23.66
N THR A 230 7.63 6.09 24.82
CA THR A 230 7.56 7.34 25.61
C THR A 230 8.59 8.38 25.18
N ARG A 231 9.49 8.02 24.24
CA ARG A 231 10.53 8.87 23.66
C ARG A 231 10.84 8.45 22.21
N PRO A 232 11.43 9.32 21.37
CA PRO A 232 11.72 8.98 19.96
C PRO A 232 12.77 7.88 19.78
N ASP A 233 13.70 7.74 20.73
CA ASP A 233 14.79 6.75 20.75
C ASP A 233 14.65 5.80 21.97
N PRO A 234 13.71 4.85 22.00
CA PRO A 234 13.56 3.94 23.14
C PRO A 234 14.86 3.18 23.39
N ARG A 235 15.43 3.29 24.58
CA ARG A 235 16.73 2.66 24.92
C ARG A 235 16.55 1.38 25.70
N SER A 236 15.39 1.20 26.32
CA SER A 236 15.03 0.01 27.08
C SER A 236 13.53 -0.30 26.95
N TYR A 237 13.11 -1.48 27.41
CA TYR A 237 11.67 -1.81 27.49
C TYR A 237 10.88 -0.93 28.47
N ARG A 238 11.56 -0.15 29.33
CA ARG A 238 10.89 0.83 30.21
C ARG A 238 10.43 2.08 29.45
N ASP A 239 10.98 2.31 28.26
CA ASP A 239 10.60 3.42 27.38
C ASP A 239 9.37 3.08 26.52
N TRP A 240 8.66 2.01 26.86
CA TRP A 240 7.42 1.58 26.20
C TRP A 240 6.30 1.53 27.23
N ALA A 241 5.16 2.13 26.89
CA ALA A 241 4.00 2.20 27.76
C ALA A 241 2.74 1.69 27.05
N TRP A 242 1.90 0.96 27.77
CA TRP A 242 0.56 0.62 27.30
C TRP A 242 -0.35 1.84 27.35
N VAL A 243 -0.99 2.13 26.22
CA VAL A 243 -1.94 3.23 26.06
C VAL A 243 -3.27 2.67 25.59
N GLY A 244 -4.35 2.99 26.32
CA GLY A 244 -5.72 2.74 25.92
C GLY A 244 -6.28 3.91 25.12
N CYS A 245 -6.64 3.67 23.85
CA CYS A 245 -7.16 4.67 22.93
C CYS A 245 -8.63 4.35 22.58
N PRO A 246 -9.60 5.13 23.09
CA PRO A 246 -11.00 4.96 22.69
C PRO A 246 -11.21 5.40 21.24
N ILE A 247 -12.01 4.65 20.50
CA ILE A 247 -12.41 4.96 19.13
C ILE A 247 -13.93 4.84 19.03
N THR A 248 -14.56 5.90 18.51
CA THR A 248 -15.97 5.87 18.11
C THR A 248 -16.08 5.24 16.72
N LEU A 249 -16.85 4.16 16.61
CA LEU A 249 -17.11 3.49 15.36
C LEU A 249 -18.16 4.24 14.53
N PRO A 250 -17.99 4.34 13.21
CA PRO A 250 -19.06 4.83 12.36
C PRO A 250 -20.24 3.83 12.33
N PRO A 251 -21.48 4.32 12.11
CA PRO A 251 -22.67 3.46 12.08
C PRO A 251 -22.67 2.43 10.94
N THR A 252 -21.74 2.57 9.98
CA THR A 252 -21.52 1.60 8.90
C THR A 252 -20.84 0.31 9.34
N ILE A 253 -20.34 0.25 10.58
CA ILE A 253 -19.80 -0.97 11.18
C ILE A 253 -20.90 -1.65 12.00
N PRO A 254 -21.38 -2.85 11.60
CA PRO A 254 -22.38 -3.57 12.37
C PRO A 254 -21.90 -3.87 13.80
N PRO A 255 -22.80 -3.90 14.80
CA PRO A 255 -22.48 -4.28 16.18
C PRO A 255 -21.80 -5.66 16.28
N GLY A 256 -22.29 -6.64 15.51
CA GLY A 256 -21.74 -8.00 15.49
C GLY A 256 -20.48 -8.19 14.64
N ALA A 257 -19.93 -7.14 14.02
CA ALA A 257 -18.75 -7.28 13.18
C ALA A 257 -17.50 -7.61 14.01
N VAL A 258 -16.71 -8.57 13.52
CA VAL A 258 -15.38 -8.88 14.06
C VAL A 258 -14.42 -7.78 13.63
N LEU A 259 -13.86 -7.09 14.62
CA LEU A 259 -12.88 -6.03 14.40
C LEU A 259 -11.47 -6.60 14.38
N HIS A 260 -10.68 -6.15 13.41
CA HIS A 260 -9.26 -6.49 13.29
C HIS A 260 -8.40 -5.37 13.84
N LEU A 261 -7.15 -5.68 14.20
CA LEU A 261 -6.20 -4.65 14.61
C LEU A 261 -5.97 -3.65 13.46
N PRO A 262 -6.10 -2.33 13.72
CA PRO A 262 -6.08 -1.32 12.65
C PRO A 262 -4.67 -1.04 12.15
N THR A 263 -4.59 -0.42 10.96
CA THR A 263 -3.36 0.29 10.57
C THR A 263 -3.42 1.71 11.12
N LEU A 264 -2.39 2.14 11.86
CA LEU A 264 -2.30 3.51 12.36
C LEU A 264 -1.42 4.36 11.46
N ARG A 265 -1.82 5.62 11.22
CA ARG A 265 -1.00 6.59 10.49
C ARG A 265 -1.29 8.02 10.92
N ILE A 266 -0.29 8.88 10.78
CA ILE A 266 -0.44 10.31 11.01
C ILE A 266 -1.00 10.97 9.74
N HIS A 267 -2.05 11.77 9.91
CA HIS A 267 -2.58 12.61 8.85
C HIS A 267 -3.01 13.96 9.41
N ARG A 268 -2.35 15.03 8.95
CA ARG A 268 -2.58 16.42 9.41
C ARG A 268 -2.53 16.53 10.95
N GLY A 269 -1.46 15.99 11.55
CA GLY A 269 -1.23 16.02 13.00
C GLY A 269 -2.19 15.15 13.83
N ARG A 270 -2.98 14.26 13.20
CA ARG A 270 -3.93 13.39 13.89
C ARG A 270 -3.67 11.93 13.58
N VAL A 271 -3.94 11.06 14.55
CA VAL A 271 -3.81 9.61 14.38
C VAL A 271 -5.08 9.02 13.78
N ARG A 272 -4.98 8.54 12.54
CA ARG A 272 -6.05 7.76 11.89
C ARG A 272 -5.85 6.28 12.14
N ALA A 273 -6.94 5.59 12.44
CA ALA A 273 -7.00 4.14 12.47
C ALA A 273 -7.81 3.65 11.27
N ASP A 274 -7.13 3.05 10.30
CA ASP A 274 -7.79 2.34 9.21
C ASP A 274 -8.20 0.95 9.75
N LEU A 275 -9.45 0.82 10.17
CA LEU A 275 -10.02 -0.31 10.89
C LEU A 275 -10.70 -1.27 9.92
N ALA A 276 -10.07 -2.41 9.68
CA ALA A 276 -10.71 -3.51 8.97
C ALA A 276 -11.69 -4.23 9.90
N TYR A 277 -12.83 -4.63 9.34
CA TYR A 277 -13.83 -5.42 10.03
C TYR A 277 -14.42 -6.45 9.08
N THR A 278 -14.75 -7.61 9.62
CA THR A 278 -15.48 -8.65 8.90
C THR A 278 -16.88 -8.72 9.48
N HIS A 279 -17.89 -8.79 8.62
CA HIS A 279 -19.28 -9.03 9.00
C HIS A 279 -19.91 -10.09 8.10
N THR A 280 -21.09 -10.56 8.50
CA THR A 280 -21.92 -11.41 7.66
C THR A 280 -22.65 -10.55 6.62
N VAL A 281 -22.77 -11.07 5.40
CA VAL A 281 -23.62 -10.53 4.33
C VAL A 281 -24.38 -11.66 3.67
N PRO A 282 -25.54 -11.38 3.05
CA PRO A 282 -26.20 -12.36 2.19
C PRO A 282 -25.27 -12.82 1.07
N GLN A 283 -25.19 -14.12 0.84
CA GLN A 283 -24.48 -14.68 -0.29
C GLN A 283 -25.21 -14.31 -1.57
N ALA A 284 -24.52 -13.60 -2.47
CA ALA A 284 -25.05 -13.31 -3.78
C ALA A 284 -25.28 -14.62 -4.54
N ARG A 285 -26.54 -14.91 -4.88
CA ARG A 285 -26.90 -16.05 -5.73
C ARG A 285 -26.77 -15.62 -7.19
N ARG A 286 -26.12 -16.45 -8.01
CA ARG A 286 -26.15 -16.29 -9.47
C ARG A 286 -27.55 -16.65 -9.96
N SER A 287 -28.49 -15.72 -9.94
CA SER A 287 -29.67 -15.81 -10.80
C SER A 287 -29.22 -15.39 -12.19
N GLY A 288 -29.45 -16.18 -13.23
CA GLY A 288 -29.13 -15.77 -14.61
C GLY A 288 -29.80 -14.43 -14.91
N HIS A 289 -29.03 -13.34 -14.81
CA HIS A 289 -29.58 -12.01 -14.93
C HIS A 289 -29.67 -11.67 -16.42
N THR A 290 -30.87 -11.29 -16.85
CA THR A 290 -31.11 -10.75 -18.19
C THR A 290 -30.69 -9.28 -18.30
N VAL A 291 -30.17 -8.67 -17.23
CA VAL A 291 -29.69 -7.29 -17.23
C VAL A 291 -28.24 -7.24 -16.75
N ALA A 292 -27.39 -6.55 -17.50
CA ALA A 292 -26.01 -6.27 -17.14
C ALA A 292 -25.77 -4.77 -17.04
N LEU A 293 -25.03 -4.34 -16.02
CA LEU A 293 -24.54 -2.97 -15.87
C LEU A 293 -23.04 -2.95 -16.21
N GLY A 294 -22.68 -2.35 -17.34
CA GLY A 294 -21.30 -2.02 -17.67
C GLY A 294 -20.92 -0.73 -16.95
N VAL A 295 -19.86 -0.79 -16.13
CA VAL A 295 -19.28 0.38 -15.48
C VAL A 295 -17.84 0.52 -15.94
N ASP A 296 -17.52 1.67 -16.51
CA ASP A 296 -16.16 2.03 -16.91
C ASP A 296 -15.64 3.21 -16.08
N TRP A 297 -14.39 3.10 -15.65
CA TRP A 297 -13.67 4.12 -14.90
C TRP A 297 -12.63 4.74 -15.82
N GLY A 298 -13.05 5.77 -16.57
CA GLY A 298 -12.19 6.45 -17.54
C GLY A 298 -11.38 7.58 -16.91
N LEU A 299 -10.18 7.83 -17.45
CA LEU A 299 -9.38 9.00 -17.06
C LEU A 299 -10.03 10.33 -17.47
N ASN A 300 -10.77 10.36 -18.59
CA ASN A 300 -11.47 11.57 -19.06
C ASN A 300 -12.90 11.68 -18.49
N THR A 301 -13.42 10.55 -18.03
CA THR A 301 -14.79 10.37 -17.62
C THR A 301 -14.77 9.47 -16.40
N LEU A 302 -14.71 10.10 -15.23
CA LEU A 302 -14.44 9.41 -13.97
C LEU A 302 -15.37 8.23 -13.71
N LEU A 303 -16.59 8.27 -14.23
CA LEU A 303 -17.48 7.12 -14.27
C LEU A 303 -18.34 7.18 -15.52
N SER A 304 -18.39 6.10 -16.29
CA SER A 304 -19.44 5.85 -17.27
C SER A 304 -20.19 4.60 -16.86
N ALA A 305 -21.51 4.62 -16.93
CA ALA A 305 -22.32 3.46 -16.63
C ALA A 305 -23.41 3.28 -17.69
N GLY A 306 -23.59 2.07 -18.19
CA GLY A 306 -24.63 1.72 -19.15
C GLY A 306 -25.24 0.38 -18.79
N ALA A 307 -26.57 0.29 -18.84
CA ALA A 307 -27.27 -0.96 -18.61
C ALA A 307 -27.70 -1.56 -19.95
N VAL A 308 -27.63 -2.88 -20.07
CA VAL A 308 -28.10 -3.64 -21.23
C VAL A 308 -28.99 -4.78 -20.76
N ARG A 309 -29.94 -5.17 -21.60
CA ARG A 309 -30.82 -6.33 -21.40
C ARG A 309 -30.55 -7.39 -22.47
N LEU A 310 -30.35 -8.64 -22.04
CA LEU A 310 -30.41 -9.84 -22.85
C LEU A 310 -31.86 -10.32 -22.93
N HIS A 311 -32.41 -10.43 -24.13
CA HIS A 311 -33.73 -11.00 -24.38
C HIS A 311 -33.65 -12.51 -24.63
N ASP A 312 -34.80 -13.20 -24.59
CA ASP A 312 -34.87 -14.65 -24.81
C ASP A 312 -34.39 -15.08 -26.21
N ASP A 313 -34.49 -14.18 -27.20
CA ASP A 313 -33.96 -14.34 -28.56
C ASP A 313 -32.43 -14.09 -28.66
N ARG A 314 -31.75 -13.97 -27.51
CA ARG A 314 -30.32 -13.67 -27.34
C ARG A 314 -29.88 -12.29 -27.85
N LYS A 315 -30.79 -11.38 -28.18
CA LYS A 315 -30.41 -10.00 -28.52
C LYS A 315 -30.11 -9.20 -27.26
N ILE A 316 -29.18 -8.26 -27.40
CA ILE A 316 -28.81 -7.32 -26.34
C ILE A 316 -29.30 -5.92 -26.72
N THR A 317 -30.08 -5.28 -25.85
CA THR A 317 -30.55 -3.90 -26.05
C THR A 317 -30.13 -2.99 -24.89
N LEU A 318 -29.80 -1.73 -25.19
CA LEU A 318 -29.51 -0.72 -24.17
C LEU A 318 -30.75 -0.39 -23.34
N LEU A 319 -30.58 -0.33 -22.02
CA LEU A 319 -31.57 0.16 -21.07
C LEU A 319 -31.29 1.64 -20.78
N GLY A 320 -31.67 2.48 -21.73
CA GLY A 320 -31.51 3.94 -21.66
C GLY A 320 -30.14 4.43 -22.18
N ALA A 321 -29.93 5.75 -22.06
CA ALA A 321 -28.77 6.43 -22.65
C ALA A 321 -27.44 6.22 -21.88
N GLY A 322 -27.47 5.52 -20.74
CA GLY A 322 -26.35 5.47 -19.80
C GLY A 322 -26.14 6.79 -19.06
N GLY A 323 -25.25 6.76 -18.09
CA GLY A 323 -24.89 7.89 -17.24
C GLY A 323 -23.40 8.13 -17.26
N MET A 324 -23.01 9.39 -17.11
CA MET A 324 -21.62 9.80 -17.13
C MET A 324 -21.34 10.79 -16.01
N PHE A 325 -20.44 10.44 -15.10
CA PHE A 325 -19.90 11.36 -14.12
C PHE A 325 -18.65 12.05 -14.68
N ARG A 326 -18.84 13.27 -15.15
CA ARG A 326 -17.74 14.16 -15.58
C ARG A 326 -17.30 15.03 -14.41
N ALA A 327 -16.34 14.58 -13.61
CA ALA A 327 -15.75 15.46 -12.59
C ALA A 327 -14.62 16.32 -13.19
N ALA A 328 -14.99 17.24 -14.08
CA ALA A 328 -14.07 18.18 -14.73
C ALA A 328 -13.15 18.90 -13.72
N GLY A 329 -13.66 19.23 -12.53
CA GLY A 329 -12.86 19.82 -11.45
C GLY A 329 -11.77 18.90 -10.87
N VAL A 330 -11.99 17.58 -10.85
CA VAL A 330 -10.98 16.60 -10.41
C VAL A 330 -9.91 16.44 -11.47
N LEU A 331 -10.28 16.45 -12.76
CA LEU A 331 -9.31 16.37 -13.87
C LEU A 331 -8.47 17.64 -14.00
N ALA A 332 -9.08 18.81 -13.83
CA ALA A 332 -8.35 20.08 -13.74
C ALA A 332 -7.35 20.06 -12.57
N LYS A 333 -7.76 19.51 -11.42
CA LYS A 333 -6.87 19.33 -10.27
C LYS A 333 -5.77 18.31 -10.55
N GLN A 334 -6.05 17.19 -11.19
CA GLN A 334 -5.05 16.18 -11.56
C GLN A 334 -4.04 16.75 -12.55
N HIS A 335 -4.48 17.46 -13.57
CA HIS A 335 -3.61 18.12 -14.54
C HIS A 335 -2.72 19.17 -13.87
N ARG A 336 -3.30 19.99 -12.98
CA ARG A 336 -2.53 20.95 -12.17
C ARG A 336 -1.50 20.26 -11.29
N LEU A 337 -1.89 19.20 -10.56
CA LEU A 337 -0.98 18.44 -9.69
C LEU A 337 0.13 17.75 -10.49
N ARG A 338 -0.16 17.29 -11.71
CA ARG A 338 0.84 16.73 -12.61
C ARG A 338 1.85 17.78 -13.05
N ARG A 339 1.38 18.95 -13.50
CA ARG A 339 2.27 20.09 -13.85
C ARG A 339 3.11 20.53 -12.66
N GLU A 340 2.51 20.60 -11.47
CA GLU A 340 3.22 20.94 -10.23
C GLU A 340 4.29 19.89 -9.91
N SER A 341 3.95 18.61 -10.03
CA SER A 341 4.91 17.51 -9.86
C SER A 341 6.05 17.59 -10.87
N GLU A 342 5.75 17.81 -12.15
CA GLU A 342 6.77 17.96 -13.21
C GLU A 342 7.68 19.16 -12.93
N TYR A 343 7.12 20.30 -12.50
CA TYR A 343 7.87 21.47 -12.09
C TYR A 343 8.77 21.20 -10.87
N LEU A 344 8.22 20.56 -9.83
CA LEU A 344 8.98 20.21 -8.63
C LEU A 344 10.11 19.23 -8.94
N HIS A 345 9.88 18.20 -9.75
CA HIS A 345 10.94 17.28 -10.19
C HIS A 345 12.03 18.00 -11.00
N ALA A 346 11.64 18.89 -11.91
CA ALA A 346 12.60 19.69 -12.69
C ALA A 346 13.44 20.60 -11.78
N LYS A 347 12.79 21.21 -10.78
CA LYS A 347 13.44 22.07 -9.78
C LYS A 347 14.40 21.29 -8.88
N THR A 348 13.98 20.12 -8.38
CA THR A 348 14.84 19.22 -7.61
C THR A 348 16.04 18.78 -8.44
N GLY A 349 15.83 18.33 -9.69
CA GLY A 349 16.94 17.95 -10.56
C GLY A 349 17.87 19.12 -10.92
N HIS A 350 17.39 20.37 -10.89
CA HIS A 350 18.24 21.54 -11.04
C HIS A 350 19.07 21.81 -9.78
N TYR A 351 18.48 21.67 -8.59
CA TYR A 351 19.22 21.78 -7.33
C TYR A 351 20.28 20.68 -7.20
N GLU A 352 19.97 19.44 -7.56
CA GLU A 352 20.95 18.34 -7.58
C GLU A 352 22.15 18.67 -8.47
N ARG A 353 21.93 19.23 -9.66
CA ARG A 353 23.01 19.65 -10.56
C ARG A 353 23.86 20.80 -10.00
N LEU A 354 23.23 21.78 -9.35
CA LEU A 354 23.94 22.89 -8.72
C LEU A 354 24.78 22.45 -7.52
N ILE A 355 24.24 21.52 -6.70
CA ILE A 355 24.93 20.98 -5.53
C ILE A 355 26.08 20.06 -5.94
N ALA A 356 25.90 19.23 -6.97
CA ALA A 356 26.93 18.31 -7.47
C ALA A 356 28.22 19.02 -7.94
N SER A 357 28.19 20.35 -8.08
CA SER A 357 29.34 21.18 -8.48
C SER A 357 30.06 21.85 -7.30
N ASN A 358 29.50 21.80 -6.07
CA ASN A 358 30.09 22.42 -4.89
C ASN A 358 29.47 21.88 -3.58
N ASP A 359 30.22 21.04 -2.83
CA ASP A 359 29.75 20.44 -1.57
C ASP A 359 29.46 21.47 -0.44
N THR A 360 29.88 22.72 -0.62
CA THR A 360 29.58 23.84 0.30
C THR A 360 28.41 24.72 -0.17
N HIS A 361 27.65 24.30 -1.19
CA HIS A 361 26.60 25.13 -1.78
C HIS A 361 25.48 25.45 -0.75
N PRO A 362 25.03 26.72 -0.63
CA PRO A 362 23.96 27.12 0.32
C PRO A 362 22.60 26.41 0.15
N LEU A 363 22.45 25.58 -0.87
CA LEU A 363 21.22 24.88 -1.21
C LEU A 363 21.18 23.44 -0.66
N THR A 364 22.28 22.91 -0.13
CA THR A 364 22.34 21.57 0.48
C THR A 364 21.30 21.40 1.59
N GLY A 365 21.03 22.46 2.36
CA GLY A 365 20.00 22.47 3.41
C GLY A 365 18.54 22.42 2.91
N LYS A 366 18.27 22.75 1.64
CA LYS A 366 16.91 22.71 1.06
C LYS A 366 16.53 21.34 0.50
N HIS A 367 17.48 20.40 0.40
CA HIS A 367 17.24 19.04 -0.09
C HIS A 367 16.63 18.09 0.96
N HIS A 368 16.52 18.54 2.22
CA HIS A 368 16.10 17.73 3.37
C HIS A 368 14.60 17.81 3.73
N VAL A 369 13.73 18.36 2.86
CA VAL A 369 12.28 18.51 3.13
C VAL A 369 11.45 17.44 2.43
#